data_AF-A0A9L0TP25-F1
#
_entry.id   AF-A0A9L0TP25-F1
#
_cell.length_a   1.000
_cell.length_b   1.000
_cell.length_c   1.000
_cell.angle_alpha   90.00
_cell.angle_beta   90.00
_cell.angle_gamma   90.00
#
_symmetry.space_group_name_H-M   'P 1'
#
loop_
_entity.id
_entity.type
_entity.pdbx_description
1 polymer ?
#
loop_
_entity_poly.entity_id
_entity_poly.type
_entity_poly.pdbx_seq_one_letter_code
_entity_poly.pdbx_strand_id
1 'polypeptide(L)'
;MDGTEGNAGQPGPAERSHRSSVSSVGAREVQLKPKHQPYKLGRQWPELLLRFTDAPDDDVAMDEPALQFRRNVFFPRRRELQIHDEDVLRLLYEEAKGNVLAARYPCDLEDCEALGALVCRVQLGPYQPGLPAACTLREKLDSFLPAHLCKRGHGLFAALRGRGTKAGTGEQGLLNAYRRVQEVVGEHEASLSTHYRAYLLKCHELPFYGCAFFHGEVDKPAQSFLHRGGRKPVAVAISLEGVHVIDSREKHVLLGLHFQELSWDHTSPEEEESALWLEFDGDNEGTPVNKLLKIYSKQAELMSSLIEYCIELNHTAEPAATQESVSGPTAAPGSLPPPAQRPQLRRQGSVVCSRIQHLSTIDYVEEGEKIKRVKPKRTTSFFGRQLSTSQGSYTVVQPTDSLEQG
;
A
#
# COMPACT_ATOMS: atom_id res chain seq x y z
N MET A 1 20.04 47.12 44.26
CA MET A 1 20.88 47.08 43.05
C MET A 1 21.74 45.83 43.16
N ASP A 2 22.07 45.26 42.01
CA ASP A 2 22.80 44.02 41.74
C ASP A 2 21.99 42.72 41.74
N GLY A 3 21.69 42.30 40.51
CA GLY A 3 21.22 40.99 40.13
C GLY A 3 22.38 40.06 39.82
N THR A 4 22.17 38.78 40.10
CA THR A 4 23.08 37.68 39.79
C THR A 4 22.52 36.94 38.57
N GLU A 5 23.17 37.06 37.42
CA GLU A 5 22.85 36.29 36.21
C GLU A 5 23.34 34.84 36.37
N GLY A 6 22.40 33.90 36.39
CA GLY A 6 22.67 32.47 36.27
C GLY A 6 22.61 32.04 34.80
N ASN A 7 23.77 31.63 34.29
CA ASN A 7 23.99 31.06 32.96
C ASN A 7 23.21 29.74 32.78
N ALA A 8 22.13 29.75 32.00
CA ALA A 8 21.42 28.54 31.56
C ALA A 8 21.94 28.16 30.16
N GLY A 9 22.62 27.01 30.09
CA GLY A 9 23.21 26.47 28.87
C GLY A 9 22.20 26.23 27.75
N GLN A 10 22.65 26.48 26.51
CA GLN A 10 21.93 26.15 25.29
C GLN A 10 21.67 24.64 25.18
N PRO A 11 20.44 24.20 24.85
CA PRO A 11 20.20 22.80 24.51
C PRO A 11 20.79 22.48 23.12
N GLY A 12 21.40 21.30 23.01
CA GLY A 12 22.05 20.81 21.79
C GLY A 12 21.08 20.48 20.64
N PRO A 13 21.59 20.08 19.45
CA PRO A 13 20.81 20.05 18.21
C PRO A 13 19.73 18.95 18.11
N ALA A 14 19.54 18.11 19.14
CA ALA A 14 18.75 16.89 19.05
C ALA A 14 17.28 17.01 19.55
N GLU A 15 16.84 18.18 20.04
CA GLU A 15 15.52 18.31 20.69
C GLU A 15 14.52 19.27 20.01
N ARG A 16 14.66 19.51 18.70
CA ARG A 16 13.73 20.41 17.95
C ARG A 16 12.72 19.75 17.02
N SER A 17 12.52 18.43 17.09
CA SER A 17 11.62 17.73 16.17
C SER A 17 10.35 17.20 16.85
N HIS A 18 9.47 18.11 17.25
CA HIS A 18 8.08 17.77 17.60
C HIS A 18 7.16 18.87 17.11
N ARG A 19 6.42 18.62 16.02
CA ARG A 19 5.03 19.08 15.83
C ARG A 19 4.41 18.63 14.50
N SER A 20 3.26 17.98 14.66
CA SER A 20 2.06 17.94 13.82
C SER A 20 2.23 17.61 12.33
N SER A 21 2.03 16.33 12.01
CA SER A 21 1.62 15.88 10.69
C SER A 21 0.16 16.26 10.45
N VAL A 22 -0.09 16.88 9.29
CA VAL A 22 -1.40 17.33 8.81
C VAL A 22 -1.88 16.38 7.70
N SER A 23 -3.19 16.15 7.60
CA SER A 23 -3.82 15.49 6.45
C SER A 23 -5.31 15.88 6.33
N SER A 24 -5.83 15.97 5.10
CA SER A 24 -7.21 16.36 4.75
C SER A 24 -8.21 15.18 4.81
N VAL A 25 -9.47 15.46 5.19
CA VAL A 25 -10.63 14.54 5.08
C VAL A 25 -11.28 14.79 3.72
N GLY A 26 -10.84 14.08 2.69
CA GLY A 26 -11.41 14.16 1.34
C GLY A 26 -10.44 13.56 0.33
N ALA A 27 -10.63 12.28 -0.04
CA ALA A 27 -9.92 11.47 -1.06
C ALA A 27 -8.38 11.51 -1.16
N ARG A 28 -7.66 12.41 -0.47
CA ARG A 28 -6.24 12.69 -0.61
C ARG A 28 -5.66 13.20 0.71
N GLU A 29 -4.54 12.62 1.09
CA GLU A 29 -3.87 12.83 2.36
C GLU A 29 -2.42 13.24 2.09
N VAL A 30 -1.94 14.33 2.69
CA VAL A 30 -0.57 14.81 2.49
C VAL A 30 0.05 15.23 3.80
N GLN A 31 1.08 14.50 4.24
CA GLN A 31 1.85 14.87 5.42
C GLN A 31 2.62 16.17 5.20
N LEU A 32 2.27 17.21 5.96
CA LEU A 32 2.98 18.49 5.91
C LEU A 32 4.33 18.44 6.61
N LYS A 33 5.26 19.26 6.11
CA LYS A 33 6.56 19.53 6.75
C LYS A 33 6.38 20.58 7.85
N PRO A 34 7.22 20.60 8.91
CA PRO A 34 7.09 21.55 10.02
C PRO A 34 7.10 23.03 9.61
N LYS A 35 7.75 23.36 8.49
CA LYS A 35 7.83 24.72 7.94
C LYS A 35 6.61 25.14 7.10
N HIS A 36 5.72 24.22 6.76
CA HIS A 36 4.54 24.53 5.97
C HIS A 36 3.54 25.38 6.76
N GLN A 37 2.77 26.21 6.06
CA GLN A 37 1.73 27.05 6.64
C GLN A 37 0.37 26.50 6.18
N PRO A 38 -0.34 25.71 7.01
CA PRO A 38 -1.52 24.99 6.55
C PRO A 38 -2.62 25.88 6.00
N TYR A 39 -2.81 27.06 6.58
CA TYR A 39 -3.79 28.04 6.09
C TYR A 39 -3.51 28.49 4.64
N LYS A 40 -2.23 28.65 4.26
CA LYS A 40 -1.87 29.00 2.88
C LYS A 40 -2.11 27.83 1.93
N LEU A 41 -1.83 26.61 2.37
CA LEU A 41 -2.09 25.41 1.58
C LEU A 41 -3.59 25.19 1.37
N GLY A 42 -4.41 25.43 2.39
CA GLY A 42 -5.87 25.36 2.27
C GLY A 42 -6.42 26.33 1.22
N ARG A 43 -5.83 27.52 1.08
CA ARG A 43 -6.19 28.47 0.01
C ARG A 43 -5.79 28.01 -1.39
N GLN A 44 -4.77 27.16 -1.50
CA GLN A 44 -4.25 26.62 -2.76
C GLN A 44 -4.77 25.20 -3.03
N TRP A 45 -5.74 24.74 -2.24
CA TRP A 45 -6.18 23.35 -2.27
C TRP A 45 -6.77 22.94 -3.63
N PRO A 46 -7.64 23.75 -4.28
CA PRO A 46 -8.14 23.42 -5.62
C PRO A 46 -7.01 23.24 -6.64
N GLU A 47 -6.01 24.12 -6.63
CA GLU A 47 -4.86 24.04 -7.54
C GLU A 47 -4.00 22.80 -7.28
N LEU A 48 -3.83 22.43 -6.01
CA LEU A 48 -3.13 21.20 -5.63
C LEU A 48 -3.90 19.96 -6.09
N LEU A 49 -5.22 19.95 -5.96
CA LEU A 49 -6.07 18.85 -6.43
C LEU A 49 -5.98 18.69 -7.95
N LEU A 50 -6.08 19.78 -8.72
CA LEU A 50 -5.94 19.75 -10.18
C LEU A 50 -4.55 19.24 -10.61
N ARG A 51 -3.50 19.64 -9.89
CA ARG A 51 -2.13 19.22 -10.18
C ARG A 51 -1.89 17.74 -9.91
N PHE A 52 -2.34 17.23 -8.77
CA PHE A 52 -1.93 15.91 -8.28
C PHE A 52 -2.99 14.82 -8.47
N THR A 53 -4.08 15.12 -9.18
CA THR A 53 -5.22 14.21 -9.26
C THR A 53 -6.00 14.36 -10.57
N ASP A 54 -6.86 13.39 -10.85
CA ASP A 54 -7.81 13.39 -11.97
C ASP A 54 -9.26 13.58 -11.50
N ALA A 55 -9.47 14.27 -10.36
CA ALA A 55 -10.84 14.63 -9.97
C ALA A 55 -11.47 15.59 -10.99
N PRO A 56 -12.76 15.42 -11.31
CA PRO A 56 -13.49 16.38 -12.14
C PRO A 56 -13.59 17.75 -11.43
N ASP A 57 -13.70 18.81 -12.22
CA ASP A 57 -13.70 20.20 -11.72
C ASP A 57 -14.79 20.45 -10.66
N ASP A 58 -15.97 19.85 -10.83
CA ASP A 58 -17.08 19.96 -9.87
C ASP A 58 -16.71 19.34 -8.50
N ASP A 59 -16.03 18.19 -8.50
CA ASP A 59 -15.57 17.56 -7.26
C ASP A 59 -14.48 18.41 -6.61
N VAL A 60 -13.55 18.96 -7.40
CA VAL A 60 -12.50 19.86 -6.91
C VAL A 60 -13.07 21.13 -6.28
N ALA A 61 -14.12 21.71 -6.88
CA ALA A 61 -14.76 22.92 -6.38
C ALA A 61 -15.47 22.72 -5.04
N MET A 62 -15.92 21.49 -4.76
CA MET A 62 -16.66 21.13 -3.55
C MET A 62 -15.77 20.48 -2.46
N ASP A 63 -14.51 20.16 -2.77
CA ASP A 63 -13.59 19.51 -1.83
C ASP A 63 -12.97 20.54 -0.84
N GLU A 64 -13.12 20.27 0.44
CA GLU A 64 -12.61 21.13 1.51
C GLU A 64 -11.47 20.45 2.30
N PRO A 65 -10.29 21.09 2.42
CA PRO A 65 -9.19 20.52 3.18
C PRO A 65 -9.40 20.63 4.68
N ALA A 66 -9.14 19.55 5.41
CA ALA A 66 -9.13 19.54 6.88
C ALA A 66 -7.72 19.37 7.47
N LEU A 67 -7.54 19.85 8.70
CA LEU A 67 -6.34 19.57 9.49
C LEU A 67 -6.58 18.37 10.40
N GLN A 68 -5.87 17.26 10.16
CA GLN A 68 -5.88 16.10 11.05
C GLN A 68 -4.54 15.96 11.78
N PHE A 69 -4.59 15.47 13.02
CA PHE A 69 -3.43 14.96 13.74
C PHE A 69 -3.33 13.45 13.48
N ARG A 70 -2.21 12.98 12.91
CA ARG A 70 -2.03 11.60 12.47
C ARG A 70 -0.65 11.05 12.78
N ARG A 71 -0.52 9.73 12.69
CA ARG A 71 0.74 9.01 12.71
C ARG A 71 1.70 9.60 11.67
N ASN A 72 2.92 9.89 12.10
CA ASN A 72 3.98 10.31 11.18
C ASN A 72 4.48 9.09 10.40
N VAL A 73 4.48 9.17 9.07
CA VAL A 73 4.97 8.08 8.19
C VAL A 73 6.42 7.68 8.50
N PHE A 74 7.23 8.63 8.99
CA PHE A 74 8.62 8.43 9.38
C PHE A 74 8.82 7.94 10.81
N PHE A 75 7.75 7.60 11.54
CA PHE A 75 7.87 7.04 12.88
C PHE A 75 8.11 5.53 12.81
N PRO A 76 9.25 5.00 13.33
CA PRO A 76 9.56 3.58 13.21
C PRO A 76 8.62 2.69 14.03
N ARG A 77 8.12 1.61 13.44
CA ARG A 77 7.27 0.61 14.13
C ARG A 77 7.89 0.08 15.42
N ARG A 78 9.20 -0.20 15.41
CA ARG A 78 9.94 -0.66 16.60
C ARG A 78 9.85 0.29 17.79
N ARG A 79 9.77 1.60 17.55
CA ARG A 79 9.62 2.60 18.61
C ARG A 79 8.16 2.73 19.04
N GLU A 80 7.23 2.53 18.12
CA GLU A 80 5.79 2.48 18.40
C GLU A 80 5.43 1.37 19.38
N LEU A 81 6.09 0.20 19.28
CA LEU A 81 5.91 -0.91 20.23
C LEU A 81 6.31 -0.56 21.68
N GLN A 82 7.13 0.47 21.87
CA GLN A 82 7.59 0.93 23.19
C GLN A 82 6.65 1.97 23.81
N ILE A 83 5.57 2.36 23.14
CA ILE A 83 4.61 3.34 23.65
C ILE A 83 3.70 2.68 24.68
N HIS A 84 3.68 3.24 25.90
CA HIS A 84 2.79 2.83 27.00
C HIS A 84 1.70 3.86 27.32
N ASP A 85 1.83 5.09 26.80
CA ASP A 85 0.88 6.17 27.04
C ASP A 85 -0.48 5.86 26.41
N GLU A 86 -1.53 5.88 27.24
CA GLU A 86 -2.87 5.46 26.82
C GLU A 86 -3.48 6.39 25.77
N ASP A 87 -3.28 7.70 25.89
CA ASP A 87 -3.83 8.67 24.94
C ASP A 87 -3.16 8.56 23.57
N VAL A 88 -1.84 8.36 23.53
CA VAL A 88 -1.12 8.11 22.27
C VAL A 88 -1.54 6.77 21.66
N LEU A 89 -1.68 5.72 22.46
CA LEU A 89 -2.19 4.42 21.98
C LEU A 89 -3.60 4.54 21.41
N ARG A 90 -4.48 5.31 22.07
CA ARG A 90 -5.83 5.59 21.59
C ARG A 90 -5.83 6.30 20.24
N LEU A 91 -4.98 7.32 20.06
CA LEU A 91 -4.87 8.05 18.79
C LEU A 91 -4.41 7.13 17.64
N LEU A 92 -3.38 6.32 17.88
CA LEU A 92 -2.91 5.33 16.90
C LEU A 92 -4.00 4.29 16.60
N TYR A 93 -4.70 3.82 17.64
CA TYR A 93 -5.79 2.86 17.51
C TYR A 93 -6.94 3.39 16.66
N GLU A 94 -7.43 4.61 16.91
CA GLU A 94 -8.54 5.18 16.14
C GLU A 94 -8.15 5.40 14.66
N GLU A 95 -6.90 5.81 14.39
CA GLU A 95 -6.39 5.89 13.03
C GLU A 95 -6.33 4.51 12.36
N ALA A 96 -5.76 3.51 13.04
CA ALA A 96 -5.67 2.15 12.52
C ALA A 96 -7.05 1.54 12.23
N LYS A 97 -7.99 1.70 13.18
CA LYS A 97 -9.39 1.28 13.04
C LYS A 97 -10.07 1.95 11.87
N GLY A 98 -9.91 3.26 11.68
CA GLY A 98 -10.44 3.98 10.53
C GLY A 98 -9.95 3.38 9.21
N ASN A 99 -8.65 3.07 9.11
CA ASN A 99 -8.06 2.46 7.91
C ASN A 99 -8.58 1.03 7.64
N VAL A 100 -8.83 0.24 8.69
CA VAL A 100 -9.44 -1.11 8.56
C VAL A 100 -10.90 -0.99 8.09
N LEU A 101 -11.72 -0.18 8.76
CA LEU A 101 -13.14 -0.02 8.42
C LEU A 101 -13.36 0.53 7.00
N ALA A 102 -12.49 1.44 6.57
CA ALA A 102 -12.48 1.98 5.21
C ALA A 102 -11.95 0.97 4.16
N ALA A 103 -11.53 -0.23 4.57
CA ALA A 103 -10.85 -1.23 3.75
C ALA A 103 -9.62 -0.65 3.01
N ARG A 104 -8.94 0.31 3.64
CA ARG A 104 -7.63 0.82 3.21
C ARG A 104 -6.53 -0.15 3.60
N TYR A 105 -6.74 -0.90 4.68
CA TYR A 105 -5.95 -2.05 5.08
C TYR A 105 -6.64 -3.34 4.60
N PRO A 106 -6.17 -3.96 3.50
CA PRO A 106 -6.58 -5.30 3.09
C PRO A 106 -6.42 -6.31 4.22
N CYS A 107 -7.53 -6.77 4.79
CA CYS A 107 -7.53 -7.85 5.77
C CYS A 107 -8.40 -8.99 5.26
N ASP A 108 -8.04 -10.21 5.61
CA ASP A 108 -8.95 -11.33 5.39
C ASP A 108 -10.13 -11.28 6.38
N LEU A 109 -11.07 -12.20 6.22
CA LEU A 109 -12.26 -12.23 7.06
C LEU A 109 -11.91 -12.47 8.55
N GLU A 110 -10.97 -13.36 8.82
CA GLU A 110 -10.60 -13.75 10.18
C GLU A 110 -9.93 -12.60 10.93
N ASP A 111 -9.01 -11.89 10.26
CA ASP A 111 -8.36 -10.69 10.78
C ASP A 111 -9.37 -9.57 11.01
N CYS A 112 -10.32 -9.36 10.09
CA CYS A 112 -11.39 -8.38 10.27
C CYS A 112 -12.24 -8.70 11.52
N GLU A 113 -12.60 -9.96 11.72
CA GLU A 113 -13.39 -10.40 12.87
C GLU A 113 -12.60 -10.27 14.19
N ALA A 114 -11.31 -10.61 14.20
CA ALA A 114 -10.44 -10.47 15.35
C ALA A 114 -10.22 -8.99 15.74
N LEU A 115 -9.95 -8.12 14.77
CA LEU A 115 -9.83 -6.68 14.99
C LEU A 115 -11.18 -6.10 15.45
N GLY A 116 -12.28 -6.44 14.78
CA GLY A 116 -13.62 -6.00 15.16
C GLY A 116 -14.02 -6.42 16.57
N ALA A 117 -13.61 -7.62 17.01
CA ALA A 117 -13.85 -8.10 18.36
C ALA A 117 -13.15 -7.24 19.44
N LEU A 118 -11.94 -6.77 19.16
CA LEU A 118 -11.25 -5.80 20.02
C LEU A 118 -11.97 -4.45 20.04
N VAL A 119 -12.51 -3.99 18.91
CA VAL A 119 -13.36 -2.78 18.88
C VAL A 119 -14.62 -2.97 19.73
N CYS A 120 -15.27 -4.14 19.64
CA CYS A 120 -16.41 -4.48 20.51
C CYS A 120 -16.01 -4.40 21.98
N ARG A 121 -14.86 -4.96 22.35
CA ARG A 121 -14.37 -4.95 23.74
C ARG A 121 -14.09 -3.55 24.27
N VAL A 122 -13.59 -2.65 23.41
CA VAL A 122 -13.34 -1.23 23.76
C VAL A 122 -14.65 -0.45 23.90
N GLN A 123 -15.62 -0.65 22.99
CA GLN A 123 -16.84 0.16 22.94
C GLN A 123 -17.99 -0.37 23.81
N LEU A 124 -18.09 -1.68 23.96
CA LEU A 124 -19.19 -2.37 24.62
C LEU A 124 -18.78 -3.00 25.97
N GLY A 125 -17.49 -2.98 26.30
CA GLY A 125 -16.94 -3.63 27.50
C GLY A 125 -16.77 -5.15 27.32
N PRO A 126 -16.63 -5.93 28.41
CA PRO A 126 -16.58 -7.39 28.35
C PRO A 126 -17.84 -8.00 27.73
N TYR A 127 -17.69 -9.14 27.03
CA TYR A 127 -18.85 -9.84 26.48
C TYR A 127 -19.75 -10.37 27.60
N GLN A 128 -21.03 -9.95 27.59
CA GLN A 128 -22.07 -10.48 28.46
C GLN A 128 -23.05 -11.34 27.65
N PRO A 129 -23.23 -12.63 27.97
CA PRO A 129 -24.13 -13.50 27.22
C PRO A 129 -25.59 -13.06 27.37
N GLY A 130 -26.26 -12.73 26.25
CA GLY A 130 -27.69 -12.39 26.21
C GLY A 130 -28.17 -11.83 24.87
N LEU A 131 -29.49 -11.75 24.70
CA LEU A 131 -30.15 -11.16 23.51
C LEU A 131 -29.76 -9.67 23.26
N PRO A 132 -29.63 -8.80 24.29
CA PRO A 132 -29.26 -7.40 24.09
C PRO A 132 -27.90 -7.19 23.43
N ALA A 133 -26.91 -8.04 23.76
CA ALA A 133 -25.56 -7.95 23.18
C ALA A 133 -25.57 -8.25 21.68
N ALA A 134 -26.34 -9.25 21.24
CA ALA A 134 -26.48 -9.58 19.83
C ALA A 134 -27.24 -8.49 19.06
N CYS A 135 -28.30 -7.90 19.64
CA CYS A 135 -29.04 -6.80 19.01
C CYS A 135 -28.16 -5.56 18.85
N THR A 136 -27.42 -5.16 19.90
CA THR A 136 -26.53 -4.00 19.89
C THR A 136 -25.40 -4.16 18.87
N LEU A 137 -24.79 -5.35 18.80
CA LEU A 137 -23.74 -5.66 17.82
C LEU A 137 -24.25 -5.49 16.39
N ARG A 138 -25.45 -6.02 16.11
CA ARG A 138 -26.06 -5.98 14.79
C ARG A 138 -26.41 -4.56 14.33
N GLU A 139 -26.83 -3.70 15.26
CA GLU A 139 -27.17 -2.30 14.96
C GLU A 139 -25.94 -1.44 14.62
N LYS A 140 -24.76 -1.82 15.11
CA LYS A 140 -23.51 -1.06 14.95
C LYS A 140 -22.43 -1.81 14.15
N LEU A 141 -22.84 -2.75 13.30
CA LEU A 141 -21.90 -3.67 12.64
C LEU A 141 -20.83 -2.95 11.80
N ASP A 142 -21.21 -1.84 11.16
CA ASP A 142 -20.35 -0.95 10.37
C ASP A 142 -19.31 -0.19 11.19
N SER A 143 -19.49 -0.09 12.50
CA SER A 143 -18.48 0.46 13.42
C SER A 143 -17.41 -0.57 13.83
N PHE A 144 -17.65 -1.86 13.54
CA PHE A 144 -16.78 -2.97 13.94
C PHE A 144 -16.14 -3.69 12.76
N LEU A 145 -16.81 -3.74 11.60
CA LEU A 145 -16.34 -4.42 10.41
C LEU A 145 -16.35 -3.52 9.19
N PRO A 146 -15.46 -3.78 8.21
CA PRO A 146 -15.51 -3.13 6.91
C PRO A 146 -16.88 -3.22 6.23
N ALA A 147 -17.26 -2.17 5.50
CA ALA A 147 -18.58 -2.06 4.86
C ALA A 147 -18.93 -3.23 3.93
N HIS A 148 -17.94 -3.87 3.29
CA HIS A 148 -18.16 -5.02 2.42
C HIS A 148 -18.57 -6.30 3.18
N LEU A 149 -18.23 -6.42 4.46
CA LEU A 149 -18.60 -7.53 5.35
C LEU A 149 -19.93 -7.29 6.08
N CYS A 150 -20.38 -6.04 6.15
CA CYS A 150 -21.64 -5.67 6.79
C CYS A 150 -22.87 -6.00 5.93
N LYS A 151 -22.69 -6.29 4.63
CA LYS A 151 -23.79 -6.53 3.70
C LYS A 151 -24.53 -7.82 4.04
N ARG A 152 -25.80 -7.67 4.42
CA ARG A 152 -26.78 -8.75 4.38
C ARG A 152 -27.01 -9.13 2.92
N GLY A 153 -27.05 -10.42 2.59
CA GLY A 153 -27.36 -10.88 1.24
C GLY A 153 -28.75 -10.40 0.78
N HIS A 154 -28.82 -9.21 0.18
CA HIS A 154 -30.02 -8.66 -0.44
C HIS A 154 -30.20 -9.20 -1.86
N GLY A 155 -30.27 -10.52 -1.98
CA GLY A 155 -30.83 -11.14 -3.18
C GLY A 155 -32.34 -10.96 -3.18
N LEU A 156 -32.93 -10.63 -4.32
CA LEU A 156 -34.39 -10.50 -4.55
C LEU A 156 -35.19 -11.78 -4.17
N PHE A 157 -34.52 -12.89 -3.88
CA PHE A 157 -35.13 -14.15 -3.43
C PHE A 157 -35.06 -14.40 -1.91
N ALA A 158 -34.45 -13.50 -1.12
CA ALA A 158 -34.35 -13.65 0.33
C ALA A 158 -35.72 -13.50 1.03
N ALA A 159 -36.64 -12.73 0.45
CA ALA A 159 -38.01 -12.54 0.96
C ALA A 159 -38.91 -13.77 0.79
N LEU A 160 -38.57 -14.72 -0.10
CA LEU A 160 -39.37 -15.91 -0.37
C LEU A 160 -39.03 -17.11 0.52
N ARG A 161 -37.94 -17.05 1.29
CA ARG A 161 -37.64 -18.04 2.33
C ARG A 161 -38.04 -17.48 3.68
N GLY A 162 -39.33 -17.57 4.00
CA GLY A 162 -39.86 -17.32 5.34
C GLY A 162 -39.27 -18.28 6.36
N ARG A 163 -38.06 -17.97 6.88
CA ARG A 163 -37.48 -18.52 8.10
C ARG A 163 -36.18 -17.80 8.44
N GLY A 164 -36.25 -16.90 9.43
CA GLY A 164 -35.09 -16.37 10.15
C GLY A 164 -34.27 -15.36 9.37
N THR A 165 -34.16 -14.17 9.92
CA THR A 165 -33.10 -13.20 9.66
C THR A 165 -31.74 -13.82 9.98
N LYS A 166 -31.21 -14.66 9.08
CA LYS A 166 -29.85 -15.21 9.25
C LYS A 166 -28.87 -14.03 9.36
N ALA A 167 -28.07 -14.06 10.42
CA ALA A 167 -26.97 -13.14 10.62
C ALA A 167 -26.09 -13.13 9.36
N GLY A 168 -25.58 -11.96 8.97
CA GLY A 168 -24.55 -11.91 7.93
C GLY A 168 -23.37 -12.79 8.33
N THR A 169 -22.63 -13.36 7.37
CA THR A 169 -21.48 -14.23 7.69
C THR A 169 -20.50 -13.54 8.65
N GLY A 170 -20.24 -12.24 8.47
CA GLY A 170 -19.39 -11.44 9.36
C GLY A 170 -19.98 -11.17 10.75
N GLU A 171 -21.31 -11.11 10.93
CA GLU A 171 -21.95 -10.85 12.24
C GLU A 171 -21.72 -12.03 13.20
N GLN A 172 -21.90 -13.26 12.72
CA GLN A 172 -21.73 -14.44 13.56
C GLN A 172 -20.25 -14.71 13.89
N GLY A 173 -19.35 -14.49 12.92
CA GLY A 173 -17.92 -14.63 13.13
C GLY A 173 -17.38 -13.59 14.11
N LEU A 174 -17.78 -12.32 13.96
CA LEU A 174 -17.48 -11.25 14.91
C LEU A 174 -17.96 -11.56 16.33
N LEU A 175 -19.21 -12.02 16.48
CA LEU A 175 -19.76 -12.39 17.78
C LEU A 175 -18.96 -13.52 18.44
N ASN A 176 -18.51 -14.50 17.64
CA ASN A 176 -17.68 -15.58 18.13
C ASN A 176 -16.27 -15.10 18.51
N ALA A 177 -15.67 -14.19 17.74
CA ALA A 177 -14.39 -13.58 18.05
C ALA A 177 -14.48 -12.73 19.33
N TYR A 178 -15.54 -11.93 19.49
CA TYR A 178 -15.77 -11.11 20.68
C TYR A 178 -15.88 -11.93 21.96
N ARG A 179 -16.54 -13.10 21.91
CA ARG A 179 -16.59 -14.05 23.04
C ARG A 179 -15.23 -14.59 23.47
N ARG A 180 -14.25 -14.62 22.54
CA ARG A 180 -12.92 -15.17 22.79
C ARG A 180 -11.92 -14.15 23.32
N VAL A 181 -12.26 -12.85 23.30
CA VAL A 181 -11.38 -11.81 23.85
C VAL A 181 -11.29 -12.03 25.36
N GLN A 182 -10.11 -12.49 25.81
CA GLN A 182 -9.88 -12.89 27.20
C GLN A 182 -9.86 -11.68 28.14
N GLU A 183 -10.43 -11.85 29.33
CA GLU A 183 -10.20 -10.96 30.45
C GLU A 183 -8.89 -11.35 31.14
N VAL A 184 -7.98 -10.40 31.34
CA VAL A 184 -6.88 -10.60 32.28
C VAL A 184 -7.47 -10.54 33.68
N VAL A 185 -7.79 -11.70 34.24
CA VAL A 185 -8.33 -11.80 35.60
C VAL A 185 -7.18 -11.63 36.59
N GLY A 186 -7.08 -10.43 37.17
CA GLY A 186 -6.14 -10.15 38.25
C GLY A 186 -5.51 -8.77 38.13
N GLU A 187 -5.92 -7.88 39.05
CA GLU A 187 -5.42 -6.52 39.31
C GLU A 187 -5.81 -5.43 38.29
N HIS A 188 -6.85 -4.68 38.67
CA HIS A 188 -7.53 -3.61 37.92
C HIS A 188 -8.22 -4.08 36.63
N GLU A 189 -9.38 -3.48 36.31
CA GLU A 189 -9.95 -3.59 34.97
C GLU A 189 -8.82 -3.49 33.94
N ALA A 190 -8.68 -4.47 33.06
CA ALA A 190 -7.65 -4.42 32.02
C ALA A 190 -7.80 -3.08 31.29
N SER A 191 -6.84 -2.16 31.54
CA SER A 191 -6.89 -0.79 31.01
C SER A 191 -7.15 -0.86 29.51
N LEU A 192 -7.93 0.10 28.99
CA LEU A 192 -8.21 0.19 27.55
C LEU A 192 -6.92 0.17 26.72
N SER A 193 -5.81 0.66 27.29
CA SER A 193 -4.45 0.56 26.73
C SER A 193 -4.05 -0.86 26.29
N THR A 194 -4.42 -1.91 27.03
CA THR A 194 -4.13 -3.30 26.67
C THR A 194 -4.84 -3.70 25.37
N HIS A 195 -6.10 -3.26 25.21
CA HIS A 195 -6.90 -3.57 24.02
C HIS A 195 -6.46 -2.71 22.82
N TYR A 196 -6.10 -1.44 23.03
CA TYR A 196 -5.48 -0.60 22.02
C TYR A 196 -4.17 -1.23 21.53
N ARG A 197 -3.30 -1.67 22.44
CA ARG A 197 -2.04 -2.33 22.11
C ARG A 197 -2.28 -3.64 21.37
N ALA A 198 -3.21 -4.48 21.81
CA ALA A 198 -3.54 -5.72 21.11
C ALA A 198 -4.02 -5.46 19.67
N TYR A 199 -4.87 -4.44 19.47
CA TYR A 199 -5.34 -4.03 18.15
C TYR A 199 -4.17 -3.58 17.27
N LEU A 200 -3.32 -2.69 17.81
CA LEU A 200 -2.17 -2.17 17.11
C LEU A 200 -1.16 -3.28 16.77
N LEU A 201 -0.87 -4.19 17.69
CA LEU A 201 0.02 -5.33 17.45
C LEU A 201 -0.46 -6.17 16.27
N LYS A 202 -1.77 -6.45 16.21
CA LYS A 202 -2.36 -7.17 15.07
C LYS A 202 -2.23 -6.35 13.77
N CYS A 203 -2.42 -5.03 13.82
CA CYS A 203 -2.16 -4.17 12.67
C CYS A 203 -0.68 -4.10 12.25
N HIS A 204 0.28 -4.21 13.18
CA HIS A 204 1.72 -4.23 12.87
C HIS A 204 2.14 -5.46 12.04
N GLU A 205 1.35 -6.54 12.06
CA GLU A 205 1.53 -7.69 11.17
C GLU A 205 1.26 -7.34 9.69
N LEU A 206 0.53 -6.26 9.43
CA LEU A 206 0.17 -5.82 8.09
C LEU A 206 1.32 -5.02 7.45
N PRO A 207 1.87 -5.43 6.30
CA PRO A 207 3.02 -4.76 5.68
C PRO A 207 2.77 -3.28 5.35
N PHE A 208 1.53 -2.92 5.07
CA PHE A 208 1.10 -1.55 4.73
C PHE A 208 0.63 -0.71 5.94
N TYR A 209 0.73 -1.21 7.17
CA TYR A 209 0.39 -0.45 8.37
C TYR A 209 1.28 0.79 8.51
N GLY A 210 0.66 1.96 8.66
CA GLY A 210 1.35 3.24 8.86
C GLY A 210 2.00 3.83 7.61
N CYS A 211 1.68 3.30 6.43
CA CYS A 211 2.12 3.86 5.15
C CYS A 211 1.40 5.17 4.83
N ALA A 212 2.07 6.03 4.04
CA ALA A 212 1.39 7.03 3.23
C ALA A 212 0.79 6.33 2.01
N PHE A 213 -0.43 6.69 1.61
CA PHE A 213 -1.08 6.09 0.44
C PHE A 213 -1.29 7.10 -0.66
N PHE A 214 -0.91 6.70 -1.87
CA PHE A 214 -1.08 7.43 -3.11
C PHE A 214 -2.03 6.66 -4.03
N HIS A 215 -2.61 7.37 -4.98
CA HIS A 215 -3.51 6.78 -5.97
C HIS A 215 -2.79 6.66 -7.30
N GLY A 216 -3.03 5.55 -7.99
CA GLY A 216 -2.54 5.36 -9.35
C GLY A 216 -3.34 4.29 -10.08
N GLU A 217 -2.89 3.98 -11.28
CA GLU A 217 -3.45 2.91 -12.08
C GLU A 217 -2.34 2.05 -12.68
N VAL A 218 -2.64 0.77 -12.93
CA VAL A 218 -1.74 -0.15 -13.63
C VAL A 218 -2.46 -0.79 -14.81
N ASP A 219 -1.72 -1.14 -15.85
CA ASP A 219 -2.26 -1.87 -16.99
C ASP A 219 -2.75 -3.27 -16.54
N LYS A 220 -3.94 -3.66 -17.00
CA LYS A 220 -4.46 -5.01 -16.76
C LYS A 220 -3.63 -6.03 -17.55
N PRO A 221 -3.35 -7.21 -16.98
CA PRO A 221 -2.70 -8.27 -17.74
C PRO A 221 -3.58 -8.67 -18.93
N ALA A 222 -2.95 -8.98 -20.06
CA ALA A 222 -3.65 -9.37 -21.28
C ALA A 222 -4.31 -10.75 -21.12
N GLN A 223 -5.47 -10.81 -20.47
CA GLN A 223 -6.26 -12.03 -20.35
C GLN A 223 -7.52 -11.97 -21.24
N SER A 224 -7.52 -12.84 -22.25
CA SER A 224 -8.63 -13.19 -23.15
C SER A 224 -9.03 -12.20 -24.26
N PHE A 225 -9.37 -12.78 -25.42
CA PHE A 225 -9.67 -12.17 -26.73
C PHE A 225 -10.80 -11.12 -26.74
N LEU A 226 -11.55 -10.95 -25.64
CA LEU A 226 -12.71 -10.06 -25.54
C LEU A 226 -12.49 -8.86 -24.60
N HIS A 227 -11.41 -8.83 -23.82
CA HIS A 227 -11.11 -7.71 -22.94
C HIS A 227 -10.19 -6.73 -23.65
N ARG A 228 -10.76 -5.62 -24.12
CA ARG A 228 -9.97 -4.45 -24.54
C ARG A 228 -9.02 -4.08 -23.42
N GLY A 229 -7.76 -3.80 -23.78
CA GLY A 229 -6.76 -3.27 -22.86
C GLY A 229 -7.34 -2.12 -22.03
N GLY A 230 -6.93 -2.03 -20.78
CA GLY A 230 -7.43 -1.02 -19.88
C GLY A 230 -6.66 -1.03 -18.58
N ARG A 231 -6.82 0.03 -17.81
CA ARG A 231 -6.15 0.19 -16.52
C ARG A 231 -7.07 -0.25 -15.39
N LYS A 232 -6.46 -0.61 -14.26
CA LYS A 232 -7.16 -0.83 -13.00
C LYS A 232 -6.60 0.10 -11.93
N PRO A 233 -7.47 0.66 -11.06
CA PRO A 233 -7.02 1.56 -10.00
C PRO A 233 -6.30 0.77 -8.92
N VAL A 234 -5.19 1.33 -8.44
CA VAL A 234 -4.37 0.80 -7.36
C VAL A 234 -4.08 1.89 -6.34
N ALA A 235 -3.88 1.46 -5.09
CA ALA A 235 -3.28 2.30 -4.07
C ALA A 235 -1.80 1.92 -3.94
N VAL A 236 -0.92 2.92 -3.86
CA VAL A 236 0.51 2.74 -3.62
C VAL A 236 0.80 3.17 -2.19
N ALA A 237 1.17 2.21 -1.34
CA ALA A 237 1.45 2.42 0.06
C ALA A 237 2.96 2.44 0.30
N ILE A 238 3.49 3.54 0.83
CA ILE A 238 4.93 3.77 1.03
C ILE A 238 5.20 4.04 2.51
N SER A 239 6.18 3.34 3.09
CA SER A 239 6.63 3.52 4.47
C SER A 239 8.15 3.59 4.56
N LEU A 240 8.71 3.51 5.78
CA LEU A 240 10.15 3.33 5.99
C LEU A 240 10.67 1.96 5.55
N GLU A 241 9.81 0.97 5.33
CA GLU A 241 10.26 -0.39 4.99
C GLU A 241 10.31 -0.62 3.48
N GLY A 242 9.38 -0.03 2.73
CA GLY A 242 9.26 -0.28 1.30
C GLY A 242 7.97 0.24 0.68
N VAL A 243 7.62 -0.33 -0.47
CA VAL A 243 6.50 0.03 -1.33
C VAL A 243 5.56 -1.15 -1.50
N HIS A 244 4.26 -0.91 -1.37
CA HIS A 244 3.22 -1.91 -1.61
C HIS A 244 2.21 -1.39 -2.62
N VAL A 245 1.81 -2.24 -3.57
CA VAL A 245 0.78 -1.95 -4.56
C VAL A 245 -0.46 -2.78 -4.21
N ILE A 246 -1.60 -2.12 -4.03
CA ILE A 246 -2.84 -2.72 -3.55
C ILE A 246 -3.94 -2.50 -4.59
N ASP A 247 -4.69 -3.55 -4.94
CA ASP A 247 -5.85 -3.42 -5.80
C ASP A 247 -6.96 -2.62 -5.09
N SER A 248 -7.31 -1.45 -5.63
CA SER A 248 -8.27 -0.56 -4.96
C SER A 248 -9.70 -1.10 -4.96
N ARG A 249 -10.05 -1.99 -5.89
CA ARG A 249 -11.39 -2.57 -6.01
C ARG A 249 -11.49 -3.86 -5.23
N GLU A 250 -10.54 -4.76 -5.47
CA GLU A 250 -10.55 -6.10 -4.90
C GLU A 250 -9.90 -6.19 -3.51
N LYS A 251 -9.36 -5.05 -3.02
CA LYS A 251 -8.81 -4.90 -1.66
C LYS A 251 -7.82 -6.01 -1.27
N HIS A 252 -6.87 -6.30 -2.15
CA HIS A 252 -5.76 -7.22 -1.86
C HIS A 252 -4.44 -6.66 -2.33
N VAL A 253 -3.35 -7.04 -1.66
CA VAL A 253 -1.98 -6.70 -2.07
C VAL A 253 -1.65 -7.41 -3.38
N LEU A 254 -1.09 -6.67 -4.34
CA LEU A 254 -0.61 -7.16 -5.65
C LEU A 254 0.92 -7.34 -5.66
N LEU A 255 1.63 -6.51 -4.92
CA LEU A 255 3.09 -6.47 -4.85
C LEU A 255 3.52 -5.79 -3.55
N GLY A 256 4.50 -6.36 -2.86
CA GLY A 256 5.22 -5.72 -1.76
C GLY A 256 6.73 -5.84 -2.03
N LEU A 257 7.44 -4.73 -1.89
CA LEU A 257 8.87 -4.63 -2.15
C LEU A 257 9.54 -3.85 -1.03
N HIS A 258 10.55 -4.44 -0.39
CA HIS A 258 11.48 -3.70 0.45
C HIS A 258 12.37 -2.80 -0.41
N PHE A 259 12.94 -1.74 0.17
CA PHE A 259 13.83 -0.85 -0.59
C PHE A 259 15.09 -1.54 -1.15
N GLN A 260 15.52 -2.67 -0.56
CA GLN A 260 16.63 -3.46 -1.08
C GLN A 260 16.24 -4.33 -2.30
N GLU A 261 14.94 -4.52 -2.55
CA GLU A 261 14.38 -5.39 -3.59
C GLU A 261 13.93 -4.62 -4.84
N LEU A 262 14.04 -3.28 -4.82
CA LEU A 262 13.52 -2.43 -5.87
C LEU A 262 14.53 -1.38 -6.31
N SER A 263 14.48 -1.05 -7.60
CA SER A 263 14.95 0.22 -8.15
C SER A 263 13.72 0.98 -8.67
N TRP A 264 13.76 2.31 -8.63
CA TRP A 264 12.64 3.11 -9.10
C TRP A 264 13.09 4.30 -9.93
N ASP A 265 12.18 4.76 -10.78
CA ASP A 265 12.28 6.04 -11.46
C ASP A 265 10.88 6.64 -11.64
N HIS A 266 10.79 7.88 -12.10
CA HIS A 266 9.52 8.51 -12.41
C HIS A 266 9.59 9.31 -13.71
N THR A 267 8.49 9.33 -14.45
CA THR A 267 8.32 10.16 -15.63
C THR A 267 7.55 11.42 -15.26
N SER A 268 8.08 12.58 -15.67
CA SER A 268 7.43 13.87 -15.45
C SER A 268 6.31 14.09 -16.47
N PRO A 269 5.26 14.87 -16.12
CA PRO A 269 4.16 15.19 -17.04
C PRO A 269 4.60 15.97 -18.30
N GLU A 270 5.79 16.56 -18.28
CA GLU A 270 6.33 17.35 -19.39
C GLU A 270 6.79 16.45 -20.55
N GLU A 271 7.15 15.19 -20.26
CA GLU A 271 7.65 14.22 -21.23
C GLU A 271 6.53 13.28 -21.71
N GLU A 272 5.86 12.62 -20.77
CA GLU A 272 4.74 11.70 -21.01
C GLU A 272 3.73 11.80 -19.86
N GLU A 273 2.70 10.95 -19.88
CA GLU A 273 1.83 10.77 -18.72
C GLU A 273 2.63 10.39 -17.47
N SER A 274 2.44 11.14 -16.38
CA SER A 274 3.17 10.95 -15.13
C SER A 274 3.04 9.52 -14.61
N ALA A 275 4.17 8.89 -14.32
CA ALA A 275 4.20 7.52 -13.86
C ALA A 275 5.36 7.27 -12.90
N LEU A 276 5.14 6.37 -11.95
CA LEU A 276 6.19 5.75 -11.14
C LEU A 276 6.54 4.40 -11.77
N TRP A 277 7.84 4.16 -11.94
CA TRP A 277 8.39 2.92 -12.46
C TRP A 277 9.06 2.17 -11.32
N LEU A 278 8.70 0.89 -11.15
CA LEU A 278 9.32 -0.01 -10.18
C LEU A 278 9.97 -1.16 -10.93
N GLU A 279 11.29 -1.27 -10.84
CA GLU A 279 12.07 -2.41 -11.29
C GLU A 279 12.38 -3.32 -10.09
N PHE A 280 12.20 -4.63 -10.27
CA PHE A 280 12.48 -5.62 -9.25
C PHE A 280 12.74 -6.99 -9.87
N ASP A 281 13.33 -7.90 -9.10
CA ASP A 281 13.62 -9.26 -9.57
C ASP A 281 12.34 -10.08 -9.77
N GLY A 282 12.32 -10.91 -10.81
CA GLY A 282 11.25 -11.87 -11.02
C GLY A 282 11.71 -13.13 -11.74
N ASP A 283 10.73 -14.01 -11.98
CA ASP A 283 10.92 -15.24 -12.74
C ASP A 283 9.94 -15.27 -13.92
N ASN A 284 10.41 -15.79 -15.04
CA ASN A 284 9.58 -16.13 -16.19
C ASN A 284 9.95 -17.55 -16.67
N GLU A 285 9.04 -18.50 -16.41
CA GLU A 285 9.22 -19.93 -16.77
C GLU A 285 10.52 -20.55 -16.23
N GLY A 286 10.91 -20.22 -14.99
CA GLY A 286 12.15 -20.70 -14.36
C GLY A 286 13.41 -19.95 -14.79
N THR A 287 13.26 -18.92 -15.62
CA THR A 287 14.36 -18.01 -16.00
C THR A 287 14.27 -16.73 -15.17
N PRO A 288 15.33 -16.38 -14.42
CA PRO A 288 15.40 -15.10 -13.72
C PRO A 288 15.35 -13.93 -14.71
N VAL A 289 14.45 -12.99 -14.48
CA VAL A 289 14.25 -11.78 -15.29
C VAL A 289 14.11 -10.56 -14.38
N ASN A 290 14.42 -9.37 -14.89
CA ASN A 290 14.01 -8.13 -14.25
C ASN A 290 12.58 -7.81 -14.72
N LYS A 291 11.73 -7.41 -13.78
CA LYS A 291 10.35 -7.01 -14.03
C LYS A 291 10.22 -5.52 -13.80
N LEU A 292 9.60 -4.85 -14.76
CA LEU A 292 9.30 -3.42 -14.68
C LEU A 292 7.79 -3.21 -14.64
N LEU A 293 7.31 -2.57 -13.57
CA LEU A 293 5.93 -2.16 -13.38
C LEU A 293 5.79 -0.65 -13.60
N LYS A 294 4.88 -0.25 -14.49
CA LYS A 294 4.47 1.14 -14.69
C LYS A 294 3.20 1.42 -13.87
N ILE A 295 3.26 2.43 -13.00
CA ILE A 295 2.12 2.93 -12.23
C ILE A 295 1.81 4.35 -12.68
N TYR A 296 0.71 4.54 -13.40
CA TYR A 296 0.27 5.85 -13.86
C TYR A 296 -0.29 6.65 -12.68
N SER A 297 0.24 7.85 -12.45
CA SER A 297 -0.21 8.74 -11.38
C SER A 297 0.40 10.13 -11.51
N LYS A 298 -0.44 11.17 -11.40
CA LYS A 298 -0.01 12.56 -11.19
C LYS A 298 0.79 12.78 -9.91
N GLN A 299 0.83 11.80 -9.00
CA GLN A 299 1.55 11.85 -7.72
C GLN A 299 2.96 11.23 -7.81
N ALA A 300 3.42 10.83 -9.01
CA ALA A 300 4.68 10.11 -9.20
C ALA A 300 5.90 10.81 -8.60
N GLU A 301 6.04 12.13 -8.78
CA GLU A 301 7.13 12.92 -8.19
C GLU A 301 7.09 12.90 -6.66
N LEU A 302 5.90 12.99 -6.06
CA LEU A 302 5.72 12.91 -4.61
C LEU A 302 6.08 11.53 -4.07
N MET A 303 5.69 10.47 -4.79
CA MET A 303 6.05 9.09 -4.46
C MET A 303 7.56 8.87 -4.54
N SER A 304 8.19 9.31 -5.62
CA SER A 304 9.64 9.22 -5.83
C SER A 304 10.42 9.94 -4.72
N SER A 305 10.04 11.18 -4.42
CA SER A 305 10.66 11.97 -3.35
C SER A 305 10.49 11.34 -1.96
N LEU A 306 9.35 10.68 -1.71
CA LEU A 306 9.11 9.98 -0.45
C LEU A 306 9.98 8.72 -0.32
N ILE A 307 10.10 7.93 -1.40
CA ILE A 307 10.96 6.74 -1.44
C ILE A 307 12.41 7.15 -1.17
N GLU A 308 12.92 8.16 -1.87
CA GLU A 308 14.28 8.68 -1.69
C GLU A 308 14.52 9.10 -0.23
N TYR A 309 13.63 9.91 0.33
CA TYR A 309 13.76 10.36 1.72
C TYR A 309 13.68 9.22 2.75
N CYS A 310 12.83 8.21 2.54
CA CYS A 310 12.76 7.03 3.41
C CYS A 310 14.10 6.27 3.42
N ILE A 311 14.74 6.11 2.26
CA ILE A 311 16.02 5.43 2.12
C ILE A 311 17.14 6.22 2.81
N GLU A 312 17.22 7.54 2.59
CA GLU A 312 18.18 8.42 3.26
C GLU A 312 18.03 8.39 4.80
N LEU A 313 16.79 8.38 5.28
CA LEU A 313 16.50 8.34 6.71
C LEU A 313 16.90 7.00 7.35
N ASN A 314 16.76 5.88 6.63
CA ASN A 314 17.22 4.58 7.11
C ASN A 314 18.75 4.49 7.16
N HIS A 315 19.46 5.05 6.18
CA HIS A 315 20.93 5.08 6.19
C HIS A 315 21.51 5.94 7.32
N THR A 316 20.83 7.00 7.71
CA THR A 316 21.24 7.85 8.84
C THR A 316 20.85 7.30 10.21
N ALA A 317 19.90 6.37 10.26
CA ALA A 317 19.40 5.77 11.50
C ALA A 317 20.15 4.48 11.93
N GLU A 318 20.96 3.85 11.06
CA GLU A 318 21.90 2.81 11.48
C GLU A 318 23.11 3.46 12.16
N PRO A 319 23.34 3.25 13.47
CA PRO A 319 24.61 3.60 14.07
C PRO A 319 25.68 2.71 13.44
N ALA A 320 26.80 3.31 13.01
CA ALA A 320 27.98 2.61 12.57
C ALA A 320 28.34 1.52 13.59
N ALA A 321 28.02 0.26 13.26
CA ALA A 321 28.50 -0.88 13.99
C ALA A 321 30.03 -0.85 13.89
N THR A 322 30.65 -0.81 15.06
CA THR A 322 32.07 -0.72 15.36
C THR A 322 32.93 -1.48 14.35
N GLN A 323 33.61 -0.77 13.45
CA GLN A 323 34.84 -1.27 12.83
C GLN A 323 36.01 -0.82 13.70
N GLU A 324 36.43 -1.71 14.60
CA GLU A 324 37.72 -1.59 15.27
C GLU A 324 38.85 -1.71 14.23
N SER A 325 39.61 -0.62 14.11
CA SER A 325 41.04 -0.52 13.82
C SER A 325 41.68 -1.50 12.81
N VAL A 326 42.10 -0.95 11.66
CA VAL A 326 43.53 -0.93 11.29
C VAL A 326 43.85 0.42 10.63
N SER A 327 44.81 1.12 11.22
CA SER A 327 45.37 2.41 10.79
C SER A 327 46.32 2.29 9.59
N GLY A 328 46.25 3.24 8.64
CA GLY A 328 47.22 3.48 7.54
C GLY A 328 46.88 4.74 6.72
N PRO A 329 47.85 5.46 6.11
CA PRO A 329 47.99 6.90 6.34
C PRO A 329 47.47 7.87 5.25
N THR A 330 47.13 9.07 5.74
CA THR A 330 47.19 10.44 5.18
C THR A 330 46.63 10.72 3.77
N ALA A 331 45.53 11.47 3.75
CA ALA A 331 44.89 12.03 2.56
C ALA A 331 45.67 13.18 1.89
N ALA A 332 45.57 13.27 0.56
CA ALA A 332 45.75 14.51 -0.19
C ALA A 332 44.38 15.18 -0.43
N PRO A 333 44.27 16.52 -0.38
CA PRO A 333 42.98 17.21 -0.49
C PRO A 333 42.67 17.52 -1.95
N GLY A 334 41.57 16.98 -2.48
CA GLY A 334 41.05 17.41 -3.79
C GLY A 334 40.33 16.34 -4.58
N SER A 335 39.15 15.93 -4.12
CA SER A 335 38.13 15.39 -5.01
C SER A 335 36.78 15.50 -4.32
N LEU A 336 35.88 16.28 -4.92
CA LEU A 336 34.45 16.23 -4.60
C LEU A 336 33.99 14.77 -4.74
N PRO A 337 33.13 14.26 -3.84
CA PRO A 337 32.58 12.92 -4.00
C PRO A 337 31.76 12.87 -5.30
N PRO A 338 31.89 11.80 -6.11
CA PRO A 338 31.04 11.61 -7.27
C PRO A 338 29.57 11.51 -6.82
N PRO A 339 28.59 11.83 -7.69
CA PRO A 339 27.18 11.65 -7.36
C PRO A 339 26.98 10.21 -6.88
N ALA A 340 26.31 10.05 -5.74
CA ALA A 340 26.07 8.75 -5.13
C ALA A 340 25.49 7.81 -6.19
N GLN A 341 26.28 6.83 -6.61
CA GLN A 341 25.79 5.80 -7.52
C GLN A 341 24.65 5.09 -6.80
N ARG A 342 23.46 5.14 -7.41
CA ARG A 342 22.28 4.44 -6.91
C ARG A 342 22.68 2.96 -6.68
N PRO A 343 22.39 2.38 -5.51
CA PRO A 343 22.84 1.03 -5.21
C PRO A 343 22.32 0.05 -6.27
N GLN A 344 23.23 -0.70 -6.88
CA GLN A 344 22.88 -1.74 -7.84
C GLN A 344 22.00 -2.79 -7.15
N LEU A 345 20.91 -3.19 -7.82
CA LEU A 345 19.97 -4.19 -7.34
C LEU A 345 20.74 -5.47 -6.98
N ARG A 346 20.81 -5.81 -5.69
CA ARG A 346 21.39 -7.09 -5.27
C ARG A 346 20.32 -8.14 -5.42
N ARG A 347 20.56 -9.14 -6.28
CA ARG A 347 19.62 -10.25 -6.47
C ARG A 347 19.28 -10.91 -5.15
N GLN A 348 18.03 -10.77 -4.70
CA GLN A 348 17.54 -11.37 -3.47
C GLN A 348 16.27 -12.17 -3.77
N GLY A 349 16.23 -13.43 -3.31
CA GLY A 349 15.19 -14.40 -3.66
C GLY A 349 13.84 -14.19 -2.98
N SER A 350 13.44 -12.96 -2.66
CA SER A 350 12.21 -12.74 -1.89
C SER A 350 11.57 -11.40 -2.19
N VAL A 351 11.04 -11.20 -3.41
CA VAL A 351 9.91 -10.27 -3.54
C VAL A 351 8.79 -10.82 -2.66
N VAL A 352 8.29 -10.04 -1.71
CA VAL A 352 7.14 -10.42 -0.87
C VAL A 352 5.89 -10.45 -1.75
N CYS A 353 5.70 -11.55 -2.48
CA CYS A 353 4.70 -11.64 -3.53
C CYS A 353 3.36 -12.13 -2.98
N SER A 354 2.34 -11.28 -3.10
CA SER A 354 0.96 -11.72 -3.20
C SER A 354 0.43 -11.29 -4.56
N ARG A 355 0.44 -12.22 -5.53
CA ARG A 355 -0.28 -12.13 -6.83
C ARG A 355 0.35 -11.28 -7.94
N ILE A 356 1.66 -11.33 -8.13
CA ILE A 356 2.35 -10.70 -9.27
C ILE A 356 1.76 -11.08 -10.64
N GLN A 357 1.21 -12.29 -10.78
CA GLN A 357 0.52 -12.75 -11.99
C GLN A 357 -0.72 -11.91 -12.38
N HIS A 358 -1.21 -11.05 -11.47
CA HIS A 358 -2.29 -10.09 -11.73
C HIS A 358 -1.78 -8.72 -12.20
N LEU A 359 -0.48 -8.57 -12.43
CA LEU A 359 0.16 -7.34 -12.89
C LEU A 359 0.63 -7.48 -14.34
N SER A 360 0.45 -6.42 -15.13
CA SER A 360 1.13 -6.27 -16.42
C SER A 360 2.53 -5.72 -16.16
N THR A 361 3.56 -6.53 -16.41
CA THR A 361 4.97 -6.15 -16.24
C THR A 361 5.73 -6.31 -17.56
N ILE A 362 6.80 -5.55 -17.71
CA ILE A 362 7.77 -5.71 -18.81
C ILE A 362 8.91 -6.55 -18.27
N ASP A 363 9.08 -7.75 -18.83
CA ASP A 363 10.18 -8.64 -18.49
C ASP A 363 11.38 -8.40 -19.41
N TYR A 364 12.57 -8.29 -18.85
CA TYR A 364 13.83 -8.21 -19.60
C TYR A 364 14.99 -8.89 -18.88
N VAL A 365 16.04 -9.18 -19.65
CA VAL A 365 17.33 -9.67 -19.13
C VAL A 365 18.41 -8.68 -19.54
N GLU A 366 19.29 -8.35 -18.60
CA GLU A 366 20.49 -7.58 -18.84
C GLU A 366 21.60 -8.53 -19.32
N GLU A 367 21.94 -8.47 -20.62
CA GLU A 367 23.04 -9.25 -21.22
C GLU A 367 24.18 -8.30 -21.60
N GLY A 368 25.15 -8.11 -20.70
CA GLY A 368 26.26 -7.18 -20.92
C GLY A 368 25.75 -5.73 -21.01
N GLU A 369 26.12 -4.98 -22.04
CA GLU A 369 25.62 -3.60 -22.27
C GLU A 369 24.24 -3.54 -22.97
N LYS A 370 23.53 -4.66 -23.15
CA LYS A 370 22.27 -4.71 -23.91
C LYS A 370 21.10 -5.21 -23.07
N ILE A 371 20.03 -4.42 -23.02
CA ILE A 371 18.74 -4.81 -22.45
C ILE A 371 17.94 -5.56 -23.53
N LYS A 372 17.56 -6.81 -23.26
CA LYS A 372 16.71 -7.61 -24.14
C LYS A 372 15.35 -7.86 -23.50
N ARG A 373 14.29 -7.31 -24.09
CA ARG A 373 12.91 -7.61 -23.70
C ARG A 373 12.60 -9.09 -23.95
N VAL A 374 12.17 -9.79 -22.90
CA VAL A 374 11.68 -11.16 -23.01
C VAL A 374 10.29 -11.09 -23.63
N LYS A 375 10.15 -11.55 -24.88
CA LYS A 375 8.84 -11.68 -25.50
C LYS A 375 8.12 -12.85 -24.81
N PRO A 376 6.87 -12.67 -24.32
CA PRO A 376 6.10 -13.80 -23.83
C PRO A 376 6.00 -14.81 -24.99
N LYS A 377 6.43 -16.06 -24.76
CA LYS A 377 6.16 -17.13 -25.72
C LYS A 377 4.64 -17.22 -25.82
N ARG A 378 4.08 -16.89 -27.00
CA ARG A 378 2.68 -17.13 -27.27
C ARG A 378 2.41 -18.59 -26.91
N THR A 379 1.53 -18.83 -25.94
CA THR A 379 0.91 -20.13 -25.76
C THR A 379 0.29 -20.50 -27.09
N THR A 380 0.87 -21.50 -27.75
CA THR A 380 0.37 -22.06 -28.98
C THR A 380 -0.97 -22.71 -28.69
N SER A 381 -2.07 -22.00 -28.95
CA SER A 381 -3.32 -22.62 -29.41
C SER A 381 -4.32 -21.54 -29.80
N PHE A 382 -4.48 -21.33 -31.11
CA PHE A 382 -5.74 -20.94 -31.74
C PHE A 382 -5.69 -21.47 -33.19
N PHE A 383 -6.47 -22.53 -33.45
CA PHE A 383 -6.64 -23.33 -34.69
C PHE A 383 -5.54 -24.38 -35.01
N GLY A 384 -5.81 -25.68 -35.17
CA GLY A 384 -7.09 -26.38 -35.26
C GLY A 384 -7.03 -27.85 -34.85
N ARG A 385 -8.10 -28.30 -34.17
CA ARG A 385 -8.60 -29.67 -34.32
C ARG A 385 -9.20 -29.74 -35.72
N GLN A 386 -8.58 -30.48 -36.64
CA GLN A 386 -9.32 -31.10 -37.72
C GLN A 386 -9.45 -32.58 -37.44
N LEU A 387 -10.71 -33.01 -37.43
CA LEU A 387 -11.16 -34.39 -37.34
C LEU A 387 -10.61 -35.20 -38.52
N SER A 388 -10.38 -36.47 -38.23
CA SER A 388 -10.12 -37.59 -39.12
C SER A 388 -10.87 -37.57 -40.46
N THR A 389 -10.18 -37.88 -41.57
CA THR A 389 -10.48 -39.04 -42.45
C THR A 389 -9.42 -39.24 -43.56
N SER A 390 -8.95 -40.49 -43.63
CA SER A 390 -8.66 -41.31 -44.83
C SER A 390 -8.45 -40.66 -46.21
N GLN A 391 -7.34 -41.09 -46.84
CA GLN A 391 -7.18 -41.52 -48.25
C GLN A 391 -8.16 -40.96 -49.31
N GLY A 392 -7.60 -40.29 -50.32
CA GLY A 392 -8.28 -40.09 -51.62
C GLY A 392 -7.59 -39.06 -52.49
N SER A 393 -7.01 -39.54 -53.60
CA SER A 393 -6.49 -38.78 -54.74
C SER A 393 -7.47 -37.73 -55.28
N TYR A 394 -7.00 -36.59 -55.79
CA TYR A 394 -7.38 -36.06 -57.12
C TYR A 394 -6.49 -34.86 -57.50
N THR A 395 -6.08 -34.84 -58.77
CA THR A 395 -5.20 -33.88 -59.45
C THR A 395 -6.04 -32.80 -60.18
N VAL A 396 -5.34 -31.84 -60.81
CA VAL A 396 -5.76 -30.86 -61.85
C VAL A 396 -6.44 -29.59 -61.29
N VAL A 397 -6.22 -28.33 -61.73
CA VAL A 397 -5.70 -27.68 -62.96
C VAL A 397 -5.11 -26.30 -62.59
N GLN A 398 -4.01 -25.87 -63.24
CA GLN A 398 -3.61 -24.45 -63.31
C GLN A 398 -4.23 -23.77 -64.53
N PRO A 399 -4.81 -22.56 -64.41
CA PRO A 399 -4.97 -21.66 -65.53
C PRO A 399 -3.78 -20.69 -65.59
N THR A 400 -3.03 -20.81 -66.68
CA THR A 400 -2.20 -19.77 -67.28
C THR A 400 -3.03 -18.53 -67.60
N ASP A 401 -2.52 -17.34 -67.25
CA ASP A 401 -2.74 -16.13 -68.05
C ASP A 401 -1.52 -15.19 -67.96
N SER A 402 -0.76 -15.21 -69.06
CA SER A 402 -0.31 -14.07 -69.86
C SER A 402 0.35 -12.87 -69.17
N LEU A 403 1.68 -12.83 -69.28
CA LEU A 403 2.50 -11.61 -69.23
C LEU A 403 2.36 -10.85 -70.57
N GLU A 404 2.06 -9.56 -70.48
CA GLU A 404 2.40 -8.57 -71.50
C GLU A 404 3.92 -8.35 -71.54
N GLN A 405 4.54 -8.46 -72.72
CA GLN A 405 5.48 -7.50 -73.34
C GLN A 405 6.30 -8.19 -74.43
N GLY A 406 6.19 -7.69 -75.66
CA GLY A 406 7.10 -7.99 -76.78
C GLY A 406 6.41 -8.61 -77.98
#